data_AF-A0A7V8N2N5-F1
#
_entry.id   AF-A0A7V8N2N5-F1
#
_cell.length_a   1.000
_cell.length_b   1.000
_cell.length_c   1.000
_cell.angle_alpha   90.00
_cell.angle_beta   90.00
_cell.angle_gamma   90.00
#
_symmetry.space_group_name_H-M   'P 1'
#
loop_
_entity.id
_entity.type
_entity.pdbx_description
1 polymer ?
#
loop_
_entity_poly.entity_id
_entity_poly.type
_entity_poly.pdbx_seq_one_letter_code
_entity_poly.pdbx_strand_id
1 'polypeptide(L)'
;MIFINSNLNELEISLTLLHETAHFLNSDCDKYIANHFQNDIIEFQANQYMISEVMKMLDQKYDFTPDTNYQQIIDSLNLPYHLDGVIIDEFNDIISDKFDVIPSCESDYFYE
;
A
#
# COMPACT_ATOMS: atom_id res chain seq x y z
N MET A 1 -13.90 -31.24 4.51
CA MET A 1 -13.65 -32.18 5.62
C MET A 1 -12.18 -32.05 5.97
N ILE A 2 -11.85 -31.50 7.15
CA ILE A 2 -10.45 -31.27 7.58
C ILE A 2 -9.91 -32.60 8.13
N PHE A 3 -8.79 -33.09 7.60
CA PHE A 3 -8.10 -34.28 8.10
C PHE A 3 -6.92 -33.86 8.96
N ILE A 4 -6.97 -34.15 10.27
CA ILE A 4 -5.91 -33.82 11.22
C ILE A 4 -5.16 -35.10 11.56
N ASN A 5 -3.83 -35.11 11.34
CA ASN A 5 -2.98 -36.21 11.77
C ASN A 5 -2.72 -36.10 13.29
N SER A 6 -3.22 -37.06 14.06
CA SER A 6 -3.14 -37.06 15.53
C SER A 6 -1.74 -37.33 16.10
N ASN A 7 -0.76 -37.66 15.25
CA ASN A 7 0.60 -38.01 15.68
C ASN A 7 1.58 -36.83 15.64
N LEU A 8 1.12 -35.63 15.29
CA LEU A 8 1.92 -34.40 15.23
C LEU A 8 1.97 -33.70 16.59
N ASN A 9 3.04 -32.95 16.88
CA ASN A 9 3.12 -32.15 18.12
C ASN A 9 2.21 -30.90 18.04
N GLU A 10 1.99 -30.21 19.17
CA GLU A 10 1.04 -29.09 19.26
C GLU A 10 1.31 -27.94 18.26
N LEU A 11 2.60 -27.67 17.98
CA LEU A 11 3.02 -26.66 17.00
C LEU A 11 2.75 -27.13 15.57
N GLU A 12 3.05 -28.39 15.26
CA GLU A 12 2.79 -29.00 13.96
C GLU A 12 1.29 -29.14 13.68
N ILE A 13 0.47 -29.44 14.70
CA ILE A 13 -0.99 -29.46 14.60
C ILE A 13 -1.51 -28.05 14.31
N SER A 14 -0.98 -27.04 15.02
CA SER A 14 -1.39 -25.64 14.83
C SER A 14 -1.05 -25.12 13.42
N LEU A 15 0.14 -25.44 12.91
CA LEU A 15 0.56 -25.12 11.54
C LEU A 15 -0.28 -25.85 10.49
N THR A 16 -0.58 -27.13 10.71
CA THR A 16 -1.43 -27.93 9.81
C THR A 16 -2.85 -27.37 9.77
N LEU A 17 -3.42 -27.01 10.92
CA LEU A 17 -4.75 -26.39 10.99
C LEU A 17 -4.80 -25.04 10.28
N LEU A 18 -3.77 -24.21 10.44
CA LEU A 18 -3.67 -22.91 9.76
C LEU A 18 -3.61 -23.10 8.23
N HIS A 19 -2.81 -24.05 7.75
CA HIS A 19 -2.66 -24.37 6.33
C HIS A 19 -3.98 -24.86 5.70
N GLU A 20 -4.64 -25.83 6.34
CA GLU A 20 -5.92 -26.38 5.88
C GLU A 20 -7.06 -25.35 5.97
N THR A 21 -7.03 -24.46 6.97
CA THR A 21 -8.00 -23.36 7.10
C THR A 21 -7.81 -22.33 5.99
N ALA A 22 -6.56 -21.95 5.69
CA ALA A 22 -6.25 -21.07 4.57
C ALA A 22 -6.70 -21.69 3.24
N HIS A 23 -6.41 -22.98 3.03
CA HIS A 23 -6.86 -23.72 1.84
C HIS A 23 -8.39 -23.79 1.76
N PHE A 24 -9.09 -24.06 2.87
CA PHE A 24 -10.56 -24.08 2.92
C PHE A 24 -11.17 -22.70 2.62
N LEU A 25 -10.64 -21.63 3.22
CA LEU A 25 -11.08 -20.26 2.96
C LEU A 25 -10.82 -19.82 1.51
N ASN A 26 -9.75 -20.33 0.90
CA ASN A 26 -9.34 -20.03 -0.47
C ASN A 26 -9.91 -21.01 -1.51
N SER A 27 -10.63 -22.06 -1.09
CA SER A 27 -11.20 -23.08 -2.00
C SER A 27 -12.47 -22.61 -2.72
N ASP A 28 -13.03 -21.49 -2.30
CA ASP A 28 -14.14 -20.82 -2.96
C ASP A 28 -13.55 -19.70 -3.83
N CYS A 29 -13.47 -19.92 -5.15
CA CYS A 29 -12.81 -19.01 -6.09
C CYS A 29 -13.31 -17.56 -5.97
N ASP A 30 -14.60 -17.36 -5.70
CA ASP A 30 -15.17 -16.02 -5.52
C ASP A 30 -14.66 -15.37 -4.22
N LYS A 31 -14.47 -16.16 -3.14
CA LYS A 31 -13.86 -15.68 -1.90
C LYS A 31 -12.36 -15.48 -2.04
N TYR A 32 -11.64 -16.30 -2.81
CA TYR A 32 -10.22 -16.07 -3.10
C TYR A 32 -10.03 -14.75 -3.85
N ILE A 33 -10.83 -14.51 -4.89
CA ILE A 33 -10.79 -13.26 -5.67
C ILE A 33 -11.21 -12.07 -4.80
N ALA A 34 -12.31 -12.18 -4.04
CA ALA A 34 -12.76 -11.10 -3.16
C ALA A 34 -11.76 -10.81 -2.03
N ASN A 35 -11.17 -11.82 -1.41
CA ASN A 35 -10.15 -11.65 -0.38
C ASN A 35 -8.86 -11.08 -0.97
N HIS A 36 -8.46 -11.49 -2.19
CA HIS A 36 -7.31 -10.91 -2.87
C HIS A 36 -7.54 -9.43 -3.15
N PHE A 37 -8.66 -9.04 -3.75
CA PHE A 37 -8.98 -7.63 -3.98
C PHE A 37 -9.13 -6.82 -2.68
N GLN A 38 -9.76 -7.38 -1.64
CA GLN A 38 -9.85 -6.72 -0.34
C GLN A 38 -8.48 -6.53 0.31
N ASN A 39 -7.62 -7.54 0.25
CA ASN A 39 -6.26 -7.47 0.76
C ASN A 39 -5.42 -6.45 -0.02
N ASP A 40 -5.53 -6.43 -1.35
CA ASP A 40 -4.84 -5.47 -2.21
C ASP A 40 -5.31 -4.03 -1.92
N ILE A 41 -6.61 -3.82 -1.67
CA ILE A 41 -7.15 -2.51 -1.27
C ILE A 41 -6.63 -2.08 0.11
N ILE A 42 -6.62 -2.99 1.09
CA ILE A 42 -6.10 -2.71 2.43
C ILE A 42 -4.61 -2.41 2.38
N GLU A 43 -3.84 -3.18 1.60
CA GLU A 43 -2.42 -2.97 1.37
C GLU A 43 -2.16 -1.61 0.70
N PHE A 44 -2.93 -1.28 -0.34
CA PHE A 44 -2.85 0.02 -1.00
C PHE A 44 -3.13 1.17 -0.03
N GLN A 45 -4.21 1.09 0.76
CA GLN A 45 -4.56 2.11 1.75
C GLN A 45 -3.49 2.25 2.84
N ALA A 46 -2.92 1.14 3.31
CA ALA A 46 -1.84 1.14 4.28
C ALA A 46 -0.57 1.80 3.69
N ASN A 47 -0.23 1.48 2.44
CA ASN A 47 0.88 2.09 1.72
C ASN A 47 0.67 3.59 1.53
N GLN A 48 -0.54 4.01 1.14
CA GLN A 48 -0.88 5.43 1.03
C GLN A 48 -0.71 6.17 2.36
N TYR A 49 -1.22 5.61 3.45
CA TYR A 49 -1.06 6.20 4.77
C TYR A 49 0.42 6.32 5.18
N MET A 50 1.22 5.26 4.97
CA MET A 50 2.64 5.28 5.27
C MET A 50 3.41 6.31 4.44
N ILE A 51 3.11 6.42 3.14
CA ILE A 51 3.71 7.42 2.25
C ILE A 51 3.36 8.83 2.74
N SER A 52 2.09 9.08 3.09
CA SER A 52 1.64 10.39 3.62
C SER A 52 2.46 10.80 4.85
N GLU A 53 2.63 9.89 5.82
CA GLU A 53 3.40 10.19 7.03
C GLU A 53 4.89 10.43 6.73
N VAL A 54 5.50 9.64 5.83
CA VAL A 54 6.90 9.85 5.41
C VAL A 54 7.05 11.20 4.71
N MET A 55 6.13 11.55 3.81
CA MET A 55 6.15 12.82 3.08
C MET A 55 6.04 14.02 4.02
N LYS A 56 5.15 13.97 5.04
CA LYS A 56 5.08 15.01 6.08
C LYS A 56 6.38 15.13 6.87
N MET A 57 7.03 14.02 7.22
CA MET A 57 8.31 14.06 7.93
C MET A 57 9.43 14.64 7.05
N LEU A 58 9.45 14.31 5.76
CA LEU A 58 10.41 14.87 4.81
C LEU A 58 10.17 16.37 4.61
N ASP A 59 8.92 16.79 4.48
CA ASP A 59 8.54 18.19 4.39
C ASP A 59 8.95 18.97 5.64
N GLN A 60 8.71 18.44 6.84
CA GLN A 60 9.18 19.07 8.09
C GLN A 60 10.70 19.25 8.14
N LYS A 61 11.45 18.36 7.50
CA LYS A 61 12.92 18.38 7.50
C LYS A 61 13.50 19.29 6.42
N TYR A 62 12.92 19.30 5.24
CA TYR A 62 13.47 19.95 4.05
C TYR A 62 12.68 21.16 3.58
N ASP A 63 11.52 21.41 4.18
CA ASP A 63 10.57 22.49 3.89
C ASP A 63 10.26 22.59 2.40
N PHE A 64 9.40 21.68 1.91
CA PHE A 64 9.10 21.61 0.50
C PHE A 64 8.50 22.91 -0.03
N THR A 65 8.94 23.27 -1.23
CA THR A 65 8.45 24.39 -2.01
C THR A 65 7.99 23.88 -3.39
N PRO A 66 7.27 24.69 -4.18
CA PRO A 66 6.92 24.31 -5.55
C PRO A 66 8.13 23.99 -6.45
N ASP A 67 9.32 24.49 -6.11
CA ASP A 67 10.56 24.25 -6.84
C ASP A 67 11.28 22.97 -6.37
N THR A 68 10.78 22.29 -5.33
CA THR A 68 11.35 21.03 -4.85
C THR A 68 11.26 19.96 -5.94
N ASN A 69 12.39 19.30 -6.19
CA ASN A 69 12.45 18.23 -7.18
C ASN A 69 11.80 16.94 -6.64
N TYR A 70 10.50 16.76 -6.91
CA TYR A 70 9.76 15.57 -6.47
C TYR A 70 10.28 14.26 -7.08
N GLN A 71 10.89 14.30 -8.27
CA GLN A 71 11.48 13.10 -8.88
C GLN A 71 12.65 12.58 -8.05
N GLN A 72 13.47 13.46 -7.47
CA GLN A 72 14.52 13.05 -6.54
C GLN A 72 13.97 12.40 -5.28
N ILE A 73 12.77 12.78 -4.85
CA ILE A 73 12.08 12.16 -3.71
C ILE A 73 11.66 10.73 -4.09
N ILE A 74 11.01 10.56 -5.24
CA ILE A 74 10.62 9.24 -5.78
C ILE A 74 11.85 8.32 -5.88
N ASP A 75 12.90 8.79 -6.55
CA ASP A 75 14.14 8.04 -6.76
C ASP A 75 14.81 7.67 -5.41
N SER A 76 14.75 8.55 -4.41
CA SER A 76 15.34 8.32 -3.09
C SER A 76 14.53 7.36 -2.23
N LEU A 77 13.20 7.39 -2.34
CA LEU A 77 12.32 6.46 -1.64
C LEU A 77 12.39 5.05 -2.26
N ASN A 78 12.68 4.95 -3.57
CA ASN A 78 12.90 3.71 -4.30
C ASN A 78 11.79 2.68 -4.03
N LEU A 79 10.54 3.16 -4.03
CA LEU A 79 9.34 2.35 -3.84
C LEU A 79 8.92 1.72 -5.16
N PRO A 80 8.05 0.69 -5.14
CA PRO A 80 7.45 0.17 -6.36
C PRO A 80 6.76 1.27 -7.18
N TYR A 81 6.98 1.28 -8.50
CA TYR A 81 6.53 2.33 -9.41
C TYR A 81 5.02 2.64 -9.34
N HIS A 82 4.19 1.67 -8.97
CA HIS A 82 2.74 1.86 -8.84
C HIS A 82 2.36 2.78 -7.67
N LEU A 83 3.31 3.10 -6.79
CA LEU A 83 3.15 4.06 -5.69
C LEU A 83 3.67 5.46 -6.04
N ASP A 84 4.31 5.65 -7.20
CA ASP A 84 4.85 6.96 -7.60
C ASP A 84 3.74 8.02 -7.68
N GLY A 85 2.57 7.64 -8.19
CA GLY A 85 1.39 8.52 -8.23
C GLY A 85 0.96 8.98 -6.84
N VAL A 86 1.02 8.10 -5.84
CA VAL A 86 0.67 8.44 -4.45
C VAL A 86 1.65 9.48 -3.87
N ILE A 87 2.94 9.35 -4.18
CA ILE A 87 3.97 10.29 -3.74
C ILE A 87 3.74 11.67 -4.39
N ILE A 88 3.40 11.69 -5.68
CA ILE A 88 3.12 12.93 -6.43
C ILE A 88 1.88 13.64 -5.87
N ASP A 89 0.80 12.89 -5.64
CA ASP A 89 -0.44 13.44 -5.09
C ASP A 89 -0.19 14.04 -3.70
N GLU A 90 0.51 13.31 -2.80
CA GLU A 90 0.82 13.81 -1.47
C GLU A 90 1.74 15.05 -1.50
N PHE A 91 2.73 15.07 -2.41
CA PHE A 91 3.57 16.25 -2.59
C PHE A 91 2.73 17.46 -3.01
N ASN A 92 1.85 17.29 -3.98
CA ASN A 92 0.97 18.35 -4.46
C ASN A 92 0.02 18.84 -3.36
N ASP A 93 -0.53 17.94 -2.55
CA ASP A 93 -1.39 18.29 -1.42
C ASP A 93 -0.64 19.12 -0.38
N ILE A 94 0.60 18.74 -0.03
CA ILE A 94 1.46 19.51 0.88
C ILE A 94 1.74 20.92 0.34
N ILE A 95 2.08 21.03 -0.95
CA ILE A 95 2.34 22.33 -1.58
C ILE A 95 1.07 23.18 -1.66
N SER A 96 -0.06 22.57 -2.02
CA SER A 96 -1.35 23.24 -2.09
C SER A 96 -1.75 23.79 -0.73
N ASP A 97 -1.61 23.01 0.35
CA ASP A 97 -1.94 23.43 1.72
C ASP A 97 -1.03 24.56 2.21
N LYS A 98 0.27 24.48 1.91
CA LYS A 98 1.26 25.50 2.34
C LYS A 98 1.12 26.84 1.62
N PHE A 99 0.90 26.82 0.32
CA PHE A 99 1.01 28.00 -0.53
C PHE A 99 -0.35 28.53 -1.02
N ASP A 100 -1.46 27.88 -0.64
CA ASP A 100 -2.82 28.18 -1.12
C ASP A 100 -2.91 28.17 -2.66
N VAL A 101 -2.12 27.27 -3.27
CA VAL A 101 -2.03 27.10 -4.73
C VAL A 101 -2.92 25.95 -5.13
N ILE A 102 -3.85 26.18 -6.06
CA ILE A 102 -4.64 25.09 -6.64
C ILE A 102 -3.68 24.14 -7.36
N PRO A 103 -3.67 22.83 -7.03
CA PRO A 103 -2.80 21.87 -7.71
C PRO A 103 -3.04 21.97 -9.21
N SER A 104 -1.99 22.18 -10.00
CA SER A 104 -2.08 22.07 -11.46
C SER A 104 -2.14 20.58 -11.81
N CYS A 105 -3.26 19.94 -11.47
CA CYS A 105 -3.55 18.58 -11.87
C CYS A 105 -3.95 18.61 -13.35
N GLU A 106 -2.97 18.49 -14.25
CA GLU A 106 -3.26 17.80 -15.51
C GLU A 106 -3.30 16.31 -15.16
N SER A 107 -4.51 15.85 -14.86
CA SER A 107 -4.84 14.45 -14.60
C SER A 107 -4.73 13.63 -15.88
N ASP A 108 -3.51 13.40 -16.37
CA ASP A 108 -3.25 12.58 -17.55
C ASP A 108 -2.66 11.20 -17.19
N TYR A 109 -2.86 10.73 -15.96
CA TYR A 109 -2.58 9.34 -15.60
C TYR A 109 -3.86 8.50 -15.69
N PHE A 110 -4.31 8.31 -16.93
CA PHE A 110 -5.13 7.16 -17.29
C PHE A 110 -4.26 5.91 -17.09
N TYR A 111 -4.52 5.16 -16.02
CA TYR A 111 -4.08 3.77 -15.92
C TYR A 111 -4.98 2.94 -16.87
N GLU A 112 -4.44 2.55 -18.04
CA GLU A 112 -4.98 1.46 -18.85
C GLU A 112 -4.69 0.09 -18.21
#